data_AF-A0A957LRN4-F1
#
_entry.id   AF-A0A957LRN4-F1
#
_cell.length_a   1.000
_cell.length_b   1.000
_cell.length_c   1.000
_cell.angle_alpha   90.00
_cell.angle_beta   90.00
_cell.angle_gamma   90.00
#
_symmetry.space_group_name_H-M   'P 1'
#
loop_
_entity.id
_entity.type
_entity.pdbx_description
1 polymer ?
#
loop_
_entity_poly.entity_id
_entity_poly.type
_entity_poly.pdbx_seq_one_letter_code
_entity_poly.pdbx_strand_id
1 'polypeptide(L)'
;QGHFVYWHQYFSTNWGFGVSVPGPDDPISFQIGAAIVAFAVLGVLMVWRTAGPLRWEIAFFVAGALSAAFVASTWAAPLWEVPIVGGLLQTAQFPWRWLVIVVICVAPVAGLLGHRAIMVEQERLSLPLLAAVTVLILASYPYLRVEIREAAEGPVSLAALMRFQQSSDEMTGSTAWVKEIPTWSPMADYYISQEIAGENVEPIDTKLDYSIFDYETFGASSVAHSSVSEEIYYFNGESTPQAVVFNHFYYPGWNAYLLDGEHGRRVTPVPIVPEATGTLGRMTVAVPPGEGYLLLVYEDTLPRTAGGIISITTLAILAGGALFAVLYRRRTQR
;
A
#
# COMPACT_ATOMS: atom_id res chain seq x y z
N GLN A 1 -4.97 -11.22 -11.12
CA GLN A 1 -4.67 -9.78 -11.28
C GLN A 1 -5.64 -9.21 -12.32
N GLY A 2 -6.78 -8.71 -11.85
CA GLY A 2 -7.73 -7.89 -12.63
C GLY A 2 -7.55 -6.41 -12.29
N HIS A 3 -8.52 -5.54 -12.58
CA HIS A 3 -8.53 -4.12 -12.17
C HIS A 3 -7.62 -3.16 -12.98
N PHE A 4 -7.34 -3.49 -14.23
CA PHE A 4 -6.72 -2.52 -15.15
C PHE A 4 -7.74 -1.51 -15.66
N VAL A 5 -7.29 -0.30 -15.93
CA VAL A 5 -8.15 0.76 -16.43
C VAL A 5 -8.32 0.64 -17.94
N TYR A 6 -9.58 0.62 -18.39
CA TYR A 6 -9.93 0.66 -19.80
C TYR A 6 -9.87 2.10 -20.32
N TRP A 7 -9.51 2.27 -21.58
CA TRP A 7 -9.32 3.58 -22.19
C TRP A 7 -10.50 4.55 -21.97
N HIS A 8 -11.74 4.06 -22.08
CA HIS A 8 -12.94 4.88 -21.88
C HIS A 8 -13.15 5.29 -20.41
N GLN A 9 -12.64 4.52 -19.44
CA GLN A 9 -12.82 4.81 -18.01
C GLN A 9 -12.03 6.06 -17.57
N TYR A 10 -10.90 6.38 -18.23
CA TYR A 10 -10.15 7.62 -17.98
C TYR A 10 -10.98 8.89 -18.21
N PHE A 11 -11.97 8.82 -19.08
CA PHE A 11 -12.80 9.95 -19.51
C PHE A 11 -14.28 9.78 -19.15
N SER A 12 -14.64 8.70 -18.46
CA SER A 12 -16.00 8.43 -18.03
C SER A 12 -16.50 9.57 -17.14
N THR A 13 -17.73 10.01 -17.36
CA THR A 13 -18.40 11.00 -16.49
C THR A 13 -19.04 10.35 -15.27
N ASN A 14 -19.01 9.02 -15.18
CA ASN A 14 -19.49 8.30 -14.02
C ASN A 14 -18.47 8.46 -12.87
N TRP A 15 -18.88 9.11 -11.77
CA TRP A 15 -18.07 9.23 -10.56
C TRP A 15 -18.22 8.00 -9.67
N GLY A 16 -19.45 7.55 -9.46
CA GLY A 16 -19.81 6.30 -8.78
C GLY A 16 -19.15 6.05 -7.41
N PHE A 17 -19.54 4.95 -6.77
CA PHE A 17 -18.96 4.49 -5.51
C PHE A 17 -19.07 2.97 -5.46
N GLY A 18 -18.07 2.31 -4.88
CA GLY A 18 -18.03 0.86 -4.77
C GLY A 18 -16.59 0.35 -4.71
N VAL A 19 -16.37 -0.81 -5.30
CA VAL A 19 -15.08 -1.50 -5.34
C VAL A 19 -14.63 -1.66 -6.78
N SER A 20 -13.33 -1.81 -7.01
CA SER A 20 -12.89 -2.19 -8.35
C SER A 20 -13.23 -3.65 -8.61
N VAL A 21 -13.64 -3.97 -9.84
CA VAL A 21 -13.95 -5.34 -10.28
C VAL A 21 -13.10 -5.70 -11.50
N PRO A 22 -12.90 -7.00 -11.79
CA PRO A 22 -12.30 -7.39 -13.07
C PRO A 22 -13.20 -7.01 -14.24
N GLY A 23 -12.65 -6.30 -15.23
CA GLY A 23 -13.38 -5.86 -16.42
C GLY A 23 -13.61 -4.34 -16.45
N PRO A 24 -14.42 -3.83 -17.39
CA PRO A 24 -14.64 -2.39 -17.57
C PRO A 24 -15.81 -1.84 -16.74
N ASP A 25 -16.55 -2.70 -16.04
CA ASP A 25 -17.83 -2.39 -15.38
C ASP A 25 -17.64 -1.95 -13.92
N ASP A 26 -16.55 -1.25 -13.62
CA ASP A 26 -16.28 -0.73 -12.28
C ASP A 26 -17.34 0.29 -11.84
N PRO A 27 -17.92 0.12 -10.64
CA PRO A 27 -18.78 1.13 -10.03
C PRO A 27 -17.99 2.34 -9.54
N ILE A 28 -16.68 2.24 -9.32
CA ILE A 28 -15.80 3.37 -8.99
C ILE A 28 -15.28 4.07 -10.23
N SER A 29 -14.96 5.36 -10.12
CA SER A 29 -14.35 6.10 -11.22
C SER A 29 -12.83 5.99 -11.28
N PHE A 30 -12.33 5.85 -12.50
CA PHE A 30 -10.91 6.00 -12.84
C PHE A 30 -10.65 7.27 -13.67
N GLN A 31 -11.58 8.22 -13.62
CA GLN A 31 -11.48 9.44 -14.41
C GLN A 31 -10.27 10.28 -13.95
N ILE A 32 -9.47 10.74 -14.92
CA ILE A 32 -8.27 11.58 -14.64
C ILE A 32 -8.58 13.09 -14.55
N GLY A 33 -9.87 13.44 -14.50
CA GLY A 33 -10.38 14.81 -14.43
C GLY A 33 -10.38 15.52 -15.79
N ALA A 34 -11.55 15.62 -16.43
CA ALA A 34 -11.65 16.26 -17.74
C ALA A 34 -11.20 17.74 -17.72
N ALA A 35 -11.54 18.48 -16.65
CA ALA A 35 -11.17 19.89 -16.52
C ALA A 35 -9.65 20.10 -16.37
N ILE A 36 -8.99 19.30 -15.51
CA ILE A 36 -7.55 19.44 -15.28
C ILE A 36 -6.74 19.03 -16.53
N VAL A 37 -7.19 18.00 -17.25
CA VAL A 37 -6.60 17.59 -18.53
C VAL A 37 -6.79 18.67 -19.60
N ALA A 38 -8.00 19.24 -19.72
CA ALA A 38 -8.24 20.34 -20.65
C ALA A 38 -7.35 21.55 -20.35
N PHE A 39 -7.20 21.89 -19.06
CA PHE A 39 -6.34 22.98 -18.61
C PHE A 39 -4.86 22.70 -18.94
N ALA A 40 -4.40 21.47 -18.74
CA ALA A 40 -3.06 21.05 -19.11
C ALA A 40 -2.81 21.18 -20.62
N VAL A 41 -3.73 20.68 -21.45
CA VAL A 41 -3.61 20.77 -22.92
C VAL A 41 -3.57 22.23 -23.37
N LEU A 42 -4.51 23.05 -22.90
CA LEU A 42 -4.56 24.48 -23.25
C LEU A 42 -3.31 25.23 -22.78
N GLY A 43 -2.89 24.99 -21.53
CA GLY A 43 -1.67 25.57 -20.96
C GLY A 43 -0.43 25.23 -21.77
N VAL A 44 -0.26 23.96 -22.17
CA VAL A 44 0.83 23.54 -23.05
C VAL A 44 0.75 24.25 -24.40
N LEU A 45 -0.39 24.22 -25.09
CA LEU A 45 -0.54 24.84 -26.41
C LEU A 45 -0.21 26.34 -26.41
N MET A 46 -0.61 27.06 -25.36
CA MET A 46 -0.39 28.50 -25.24
C MET A 46 1.03 28.85 -24.80
N VAL A 47 1.64 28.06 -23.91
CA VAL A 47 2.98 28.37 -23.36
C VAL A 47 4.10 27.77 -24.22
N TRP A 48 3.88 26.67 -24.96
CA TRP A 48 4.94 25.90 -25.61
C TRP A 48 5.91 26.74 -26.45
N ARG A 49 5.38 27.69 -27.25
CA ARG A 49 6.20 28.56 -28.10
C ARG A 49 7.08 29.53 -27.33
N THR A 50 6.71 29.85 -26.09
CA THR A 50 7.41 30.80 -25.22
C THR A 50 8.10 30.14 -24.02
N ALA A 51 7.98 28.81 -23.91
CA ALA A 51 8.43 28.04 -22.75
C ALA A 51 9.97 28.06 -22.56
N GLY A 52 10.75 28.21 -23.63
CA GLY A 52 12.21 28.20 -23.55
C GLY A 52 12.71 26.92 -22.87
N PRO A 53 13.52 27.00 -21.79
CA PRO A 53 13.94 25.83 -21.02
C PRO A 53 12.78 25.04 -20.38
N LEU A 54 11.69 25.70 -19.99
CA LEU A 54 10.51 25.11 -19.31
C LEU A 54 9.89 23.93 -20.07
N ARG A 55 10.16 23.83 -21.38
CA ARG A 55 9.70 22.72 -22.22
C ARG A 55 10.15 21.35 -21.70
N TRP A 56 11.30 21.28 -21.02
CA TRP A 56 11.81 20.03 -20.48
C TRP A 56 11.01 19.58 -19.26
N GLU A 57 10.64 20.51 -18.39
CA GLU A 57 9.78 20.28 -17.24
C GLU A 57 8.37 19.90 -17.70
N ILE A 58 7.82 20.60 -18.71
CA ILE A 58 6.55 20.23 -19.34
C ILE A 58 6.62 18.82 -19.91
N ALA A 59 7.66 18.51 -20.69
CA ALA A 59 7.84 17.19 -21.29
C ALA A 59 8.00 16.10 -20.22
N PHE A 60 8.73 16.37 -19.14
CA PHE A 60 8.89 15.46 -18.01
C PHE A 60 7.55 15.12 -17.37
N PHE A 61 6.74 16.13 -17.03
CA PHE A 61 5.43 15.90 -16.42
C PHE A 61 4.45 15.23 -17.38
N VAL A 62 4.40 15.65 -18.65
CA VAL A 62 3.54 15.00 -19.65
C VAL A 62 3.95 13.56 -19.88
N ALA A 63 5.24 13.27 -20.01
CA ALA A 63 5.75 11.91 -20.14
C ALA A 63 5.43 11.07 -18.89
N GLY A 64 5.63 11.62 -17.69
CA GLY A 64 5.28 10.96 -16.43
C GLY A 64 3.80 10.60 -16.34
N ALA A 65 2.91 11.53 -16.70
CA ALA A 65 1.46 11.29 -16.73
C ALA A 65 1.09 10.20 -17.74
N LEU A 66 1.63 10.26 -18.96
CA LEU A 66 1.35 9.26 -20.00
C LEU A 66 1.90 7.87 -19.64
N SER A 67 3.11 7.80 -19.07
CA SER A 67 3.69 6.54 -18.61
C SER A 67 2.89 5.94 -17.47
N ALA A 68 2.46 6.73 -16.48
CA ALA A 68 1.64 6.24 -15.38
C ALA A 68 0.25 5.77 -15.85
N ALA A 69 -0.39 6.51 -16.77
CA ALA A 69 -1.65 6.10 -17.38
C ALA A 69 -1.48 4.83 -18.23
N PHE A 70 -0.37 4.69 -18.94
CA PHE A 70 -0.06 3.45 -19.65
C PHE A 70 0.06 2.27 -18.69
N VAL A 71 0.84 2.41 -17.61
CA VAL A 71 1.04 1.36 -16.59
C VAL A 71 -0.27 0.95 -15.91
N ALA A 72 -1.18 1.90 -15.69
CA ALA A 72 -2.52 1.63 -15.16
C ALA A 72 -3.47 0.94 -16.15
N SER A 73 -3.19 1.03 -17.46
CA SER A 73 -4.08 0.56 -18.51
C SER A 73 -3.97 -0.94 -18.79
N THR A 74 -5.01 -1.50 -19.40
CA THR A 74 -5.03 -2.90 -19.85
C THR A 74 -3.89 -3.24 -20.82
N TRP A 75 -3.38 -2.27 -21.58
CA TRP A 75 -2.24 -2.48 -22.50
C TRP A 75 -0.93 -2.79 -21.80
N ALA A 76 -0.78 -2.38 -20.53
CA ALA A 76 0.40 -2.68 -19.75
C ALA A 76 0.32 -4.02 -19.02
N ALA A 77 -0.76 -4.81 -19.15
CA ALA A 77 -0.88 -6.09 -18.45
C ALA A 77 0.36 -7.00 -18.58
N PRO A 78 1.00 -7.18 -19.77
CA PRO A 78 2.22 -7.97 -19.89
C PRO A 78 3.41 -7.42 -19.08
N LEU A 79 3.47 -6.11 -18.85
CA LEU A 79 4.55 -5.46 -18.08
C LEU A 79 4.49 -5.86 -16.59
N TRP A 80 3.29 -6.11 -16.07
CA TRP A 80 3.05 -6.50 -14.68
C TRP A 80 3.42 -7.96 -14.39
N GLU A 81 3.59 -8.77 -15.43
CA GLU A 81 4.00 -10.17 -15.34
C GLU A 81 5.53 -10.36 -15.44
N VAL A 82 6.27 -9.31 -15.85
CA VAL A 82 7.74 -9.36 -15.92
C VAL A 82 8.31 -9.47 -14.50
N PRO A 83 9.15 -10.46 -14.15
CA PRO A 83 9.52 -10.73 -12.76
C PRO A 83 10.09 -9.52 -11.98
N ILE A 84 10.98 -8.75 -12.59
CA ILE A 84 11.62 -7.59 -11.94
C ILE A 84 10.68 -6.38 -11.96
N VAL A 85 10.13 -6.05 -13.13
CA VAL A 85 9.29 -4.86 -13.31
C VAL A 85 7.95 -5.04 -12.61
N GLY A 86 7.29 -6.16 -12.84
CA GLY A 86 6.08 -6.59 -12.15
C GLY A 86 6.23 -6.59 -10.64
N GLY A 87 7.35 -7.09 -10.10
CA GLY A 87 7.61 -7.02 -8.66
C GLY A 87 7.62 -5.59 -8.10
N LEU A 88 8.16 -4.63 -8.85
CA LEU A 88 8.11 -3.20 -8.48
C LEU A 88 6.69 -2.62 -8.64
N LEU A 89 6.02 -2.92 -9.74
CA LEU A 89 4.67 -2.41 -10.02
C LEU A 89 3.63 -2.93 -9.02
N GLN A 90 3.75 -4.19 -8.60
CA GLN A 90 2.86 -4.87 -7.65
C GLN A 90 2.94 -4.28 -6.24
N THR A 91 3.96 -3.48 -5.91
CA THR A 91 3.97 -2.68 -4.66
C THR A 91 2.80 -1.71 -4.58
N ALA A 92 2.26 -1.28 -5.72
CA ALA A 92 1.05 -0.47 -5.78
C ALA A 92 -0.22 -1.28 -5.47
N GLN A 93 -0.17 -2.61 -5.36
CA GLN A 93 -1.30 -3.55 -5.20
C GLN A 93 -2.22 -3.66 -6.43
N PHE A 94 -2.63 -2.53 -7.02
CA PHE A 94 -3.51 -2.49 -8.20
C PHE A 94 -3.02 -1.53 -9.28
N PRO A 95 -3.22 -1.83 -10.59
CA PRO A 95 -2.78 -0.96 -11.67
C PRO A 95 -3.36 0.45 -11.62
N TRP A 96 -4.66 0.60 -11.35
CA TRP A 96 -5.32 1.91 -11.28
C TRP A 96 -4.73 2.86 -10.21
N ARG A 97 -4.02 2.35 -9.18
CA ARG A 97 -3.36 3.22 -8.18
C ARG A 97 -2.24 4.09 -8.76
N TRP A 98 -1.72 3.74 -9.94
CA TRP A 98 -0.80 4.60 -10.69
C TRP A 98 -1.44 5.91 -11.16
N LEU A 99 -2.77 6.03 -11.13
CA LEU A 99 -3.47 7.29 -11.40
C LEU A 99 -3.10 8.42 -10.45
N VAL A 100 -2.61 8.11 -9.24
CA VAL A 100 -2.07 9.12 -8.32
C VAL A 100 -0.90 9.88 -8.98
N ILE A 101 -0.03 9.16 -9.69
CA ILE A 101 1.10 9.76 -10.42
C ILE A 101 0.60 10.57 -11.61
N VAL A 102 -0.45 10.11 -12.31
CA VAL A 102 -1.10 10.88 -13.38
C VAL A 102 -1.55 12.24 -12.85
N VAL A 103 -2.27 12.29 -11.72
CA VAL A 103 -2.77 13.55 -11.14
C VAL A 103 -1.62 14.46 -10.69
N ILE A 104 -0.60 13.91 -10.01
CA ILE A 104 0.60 14.66 -9.58
C ILE A 104 1.31 15.28 -10.78
N CYS A 105 1.40 14.58 -11.90
CA CYS A 105 2.05 15.08 -13.12
C CYS A 105 1.19 16.06 -13.90
N VAL A 106 -0.12 15.83 -14.01
CA VAL A 106 -1.03 16.70 -14.78
C VAL A 106 -1.26 18.04 -14.07
N ALA A 107 -1.26 18.08 -12.74
CA ALA A 107 -1.57 19.30 -11.98
C ALA A 107 -0.60 20.47 -12.25
N PRO A 108 0.74 20.31 -12.22
CA PRO A 108 1.67 21.38 -12.62
C PRO A 108 1.49 21.84 -14.07
N VAL A 109 1.18 20.92 -14.99
CA VAL A 109 0.96 21.23 -16.41
C VAL A 109 -0.35 22.03 -16.58
N ALA A 110 -1.41 21.69 -15.84
CA ALA A 110 -2.64 22.48 -15.80
C ALA A 110 -2.40 23.89 -15.24
N GLY A 111 -1.47 24.03 -14.29
CA GLY A 111 -1.02 25.32 -13.76
C GLY A 111 -0.39 26.27 -14.79
N LEU A 112 0.00 25.78 -15.98
CA LEU A 112 0.50 26.64 -17.06
C LEU A 112 -0.50 27.70 -17.51
N LEU A 113 -1.82 27.50 -17.27
CA LEU A 113 -2.81 28.55 -17.53
C LEU A 113 -2.57 29.83 -16.74
N GLY A 114 -1.91 29.74 -15.57
CA GLY A 114 -1.47 30.89 -14.78
C GLY A 114 -0.13 31.49 -15.21
N HIS A 115 0.53 30.93 -16.23
CA HIS A 115 1.85 31.38 -16.67
C HIS A 115 1.79 32.79 -17.27
N ARG A 116 2.86 33.57 -17.09
CA ARG A 116 2.98 34.97 -17.54
C ARG A 116 2.78 35.20 -19.05
N ALA A 117 2.98 34.16 -19.85
CA ALA A 117 2.71 34.22 -21.29
C ALA A 117 1.21 34.29 -21.61
N ILE A 118 0.36 33.92 -20.65
CA ILE A 118 -1.10 33.93 -20.74
C ILE A 118 -1.67 35.03 -19.85
N MET A 119 -1.23 35.07 -18.59
CA MET A 119 -1.72 36.01 -17.57
C MET A 119 -0.70 37.14 -17.37
N VAL A 120 -0.98 38.30 -17.96
CA VAL A 120 -0.10 39.48 -17.90
C VAL A 120 -0.05 40.09 -16.50
N GLU A 121 -1.17 40.07 -15.78
CA GLU A 121 -1.31 40.65 -14.45
C GLU A 121 -1.14 39.56 -13.37
N GLN A 122 0.08 39.40 -12.87
CA GLN A 122 0.43 38.32 -11.92
C GLN A 122 0.40 38.73 -10.44
N GLU A 123 0.49 40.03 -10.14
CA GLU A 123 0.55 40.52 -8.75
C GLU A 123 -0.82 40.66 -8.08
N ARG A 124 -1.91 40.52 -8.84
CA ARG A 124 -3.28 40.54 -8.36
C ARG A 124 -4.02 39.34 -8.93
N LEU A 125 -5.08 38.91 -8.24
CA LEU A 125 -5.97 37.88 -8.75
C LEU A 125 -6.72 38.44 -9.97
N SER A 126 -6.18 38.22 -11.16
CA SER A 126 -6.80 38.71 -12.39
C SER A 126 -8.15 38.03 -12.62
N LEU A 127 -9.12 38.74 -13.22
CA LEU A 127 -10.44 38.17 -13.53
C LEU A 127 -10.36 36.88 -14.36
N PRO A 128 -9.47 36.75 -15.37
CA PRO A 128 -9.33 35.50 -16.12
C PRO A 128 -8.79 34.34 -15.27
N LEU A 129 -7.84 34.60 -14.36
CA LEU A 129 -7.34 33.58 -13.45
C LEU A 129 -8.43 33.15 -12.46
N LEU A 130 -9.17 34.10 -11.89
CA LEU A 130 -10.30 33.81 -11.02
C LEU A 130 -11.37 33.00 -11.76
N ALA A 131 -11.68 33.35 -13.01
CA ALA A 131 -12.62 32.60 -13.84
C ALA A 131 -12.12 31.17 -14.11
N ALA A 132 -10.85 30.98 -14.46
CA ALA A 132 -10.27 29.65 -14.68
C ALA A 132 -10.31 28.79 -13.41
N VAL A 133 -9.92 29.34 -12.26
CA VAL A 133 -10.00 28.66 -10.95
C VAL A 133 -11.45 28.32 -10.60
N THR A 134 -12.39 29.25 -10.83
CA THR A 134 -13.82 29.03 -10.59
C THR A 134 -14.36 27.89 -11.46
N VAL A 135 -14.04 27.88 -12.76
CA VAL A 135 -14.43 26.80 -13.68
C VAL A 135 -13.87 25.47 -13.21
N LEU A 136 -12.60 25.42 -12.79
CA LEU A 136 -11.99 24.19 -12.27
C LEU A 136 -12.72 23.67 -11.03
N ILE A 137 -12.98 24.56 -10.05
CA ILE A 137 -13.70 24.20 -8.81
C ILE A 137 -15.11 23.70 -9.12
N LEU A 138 -15.86 24.42 -9.97
CA LEU A 138 -17.22 24.04 -10.33
C LEU A 138 -17.27 22.72 -11.13
N ALA A 139 -16.30 22.50 -12.03
CA ALA A 139 -16.18 21.24 -12.76
C ALA A 139 -15.82 20.06 -11.84
N SER A 140 -15.09 20.32 -10.75
CA SER A 140 -14.74 19.32 -9.73
C SER A 140 -15.79 19.15 -8.63
N TYR A 141 -16.79 20.03 -8.55
CA TYR A 141 -17.82 19.98 -7.50
C TYR A 141 -18.55 18.62 -7.40
N PRO A 142 -18.90 17.93 -8.50
CA PRO A 142 -19.51 16.60 -8.41
C PRO A 142 -18.63 15.55 -7.71
N TYR A 143 -17.31 15.73 -7.73
CA TYR A 143 -16.34 14.82 -7.11
C TYR A 143 -16.26 14.98 -5.58
N LEU A 144 -16.84 16.05 -5.03
CA LEU A 144 -16.92 16.28 -3.58
C LEU A 144 -18.08 15.51 -2.92
N ARG A 145 -18.88 14.78 -3.70
CA ARG A 145 -19.95 13.94 -3.17
C ARG A 145 -19.36 12.83 -2.30
N VAL A 146 -19.93 12.65 -1.13
CA VAL A 146 -19.65 11.53 -0.22
C VAL A 146 -20.90 10.67 -0.14
N GLU A 147 -20.75 9.37 -0.32
CA GLU A 147 -21.82 8.40 -0.07
C GLU A 147 -21.55 7.71 1.26
N ILE A 148 -22.35 8.04 2.28
CA ILE A 148 -22.32 7.35 3.57
C ILE A 148 -23.30 6.19 3.45
N ARG A 149 -22.77 4.96 3.51
CA ARG A 149 -23.57 3.74 3.61
C ARG A 149 -23.39 3.15 5.00
N GLU A 150 -24.48 2.67 5.57
CA GLU A 150 -24.37 1.80 6.75
C GLU A 150 -23.66 0.51 6.32
N ALA A 151 -22.66 0.09 7.10
CA ALA A 151 -21.99 -1.17 6.87
C ALA A 151 -22.99 -2.30 7.11
N ALA A 152 -23.12 -3.21 6.14
CA ALA A 152 -24.05 -4.34 6.24
C ALA A 152 -23.64 -5.30 7.39
N GLU A 153 -22.38 -5.24 7.78
CA GLU A 153 -21.73 -6.10 8.75
C GLU A 153 -21.86 -5.63 10.20
N GLY A 154 -22.43 -4.45 10.41
CA GLY A 154 -22.64 -3.84 11.72
C GLY A 154 -21.69 -2.69 12.04
N PRO A 155 -21.64 -2.24 13.32
CA PRO A 155 -20.76 -1.16 13.74
C PRO A 155 -19.28 -1.56 13.59
N VAL A 156 -18.39 -0.56 13.52
CA VAL A 156 -16.94 -0.80 13.40
C VAL A 156 -16.42 -1.59 14.61
N SER A 157 -16.18 -2.89 14.40
CA SER A 157 -15.64 -3.83 15.40
C SER A 157 -14.76 -4.89 14.72
N LEU A 158 -13.98 -5.63 15.50
CA LEU A 158 -13.21 -6.77 14.98
C LEU A 158 -14.13 -7.87 14.42
N ALA A 159 -15.29 -8.10 15.04
CA ALA A 159 -16.28 -9.05 14.54
C ALA A 159 -16.90 -8.61 13.20
N ALA A 160 -17.25 -7.32 13.08
CA ALA A 160 -17.75 -6.76 11.83
C ALA A 160 -16.70 -6.80 10.72
N LEU A 161 -15.42 -6.58 11.04
CA LEU A 161 -14.31 -6.77 10.08
C LEU A 161 -14.26 -8.21 9.53
N MET A 162 -14.44 -9.21 10.41
CA MET A 162 -14.43 -10.62 9.98
C MET A 162 -15.63 -10.96 9.08
N ARG A 163 -16.82 -10.44 9.41
CA ARG A 163 -17.99 -10.54 8.52
C ARG A 163 -17.75 -9.86 7.18
N PHE A 164 -17.10 -8.70 7.17
CA PHE A 164 -16.80 -7.96 5.94
C PHE A 164 -15.86 -8.73 5.03
N GLN A 165 -14.80 -9.32 5.61
CA GLN A 165 -13.87 -10.16 4.87
C GLN A 165 -14.57 -11.39 4.27
N GLN A 166 -15.55 -11.97 4.98
CA GLN A 166 -16.36 -13.08 4.48
C GLN A 166 -17.35 -12.66 3.39
N SER A 167 -18.03 -11.52 3.55
CA SER A 167 -19.07 -11.04 2.60
C SER A 167 -18.48 -10.47 1.31
N SER A 168 -17.25 -9.96 1.37
CA SER A 168 -16.62 -9.21 0.27
C SER A 168 -15.82 -10.05 -0.72
N ASP A 169 -16.04 -11.37 -0.73
CA ASP A 169 -15.53 -12.38 -1.69
C ASP A 169 -14.26 -11.96 -2.45
N GLU A 170 -13.08 -12.29 -1.89
CA GLU A 170 -11.71 -11.98 -2.37
C GLU A 170 -11.02 -10.71 -1.85
N MET A 171 -11.58 -9.98 -0.87
CA MET A 171 -10.84 -8.89 -0.19
C MET A 171 -9.91 -9.35 0.94
N THR A 172 -9.64 -10.66 1.04
CA THR A 172 -8.68 -11.22 1.99
C THR A 172 -7.28 -11.18 1.36
N GLY A 173 -6.45 -10.24 1.83
CA GLY A 173 -5.06 -10.16 1.39
C GLY A 173 -4.31 -11.46 1.71
N SER A 174 -3.72 -12.09 0.69
CA SER A 174 -2.94 -13.33 0.79
C SER A 174 -1.51 -13.12 0.29
N THR A 175 -0.63 -14.06 0.59
CA THR A 175 0.78 -14.02 0.17
C THR A 175 1.04 -15.06 -0.93
N ALA A 176 2.18 -14.96 -1.61
CA ALA A 176 2.52 -15.83 -2.74
C ALA A 176 2.64 -17.34 -2.39
N TRP A 177 2.66 -17.68 -1.09
CA TRP A 177 2.74 -19.06 -0.59
C TRP A 177 1.37 -19.67 -0.27
N VAL A 178 0.30 -18.86 -0.31
CA VAL A 178 -1.07 -19.33 -0.11
C VAL A 178 -1.52 -20.09 -1.37
N LYS A 179 -1.94 -21.35 -1.18
CA LYS A 179 -2.45 -22.22 -2.25
C LYS A 179 -3.96 -22.03 -2.45
N GLU A 180 -4.68 -21.76 -1.37
CA GLU A 180 -6.12 -21.52 -1.36
C GLU A 180 -6.40 -20.32 -0.45
N ILE A 181 -7.05 -19.29 -1.00
CA ILE A 181 -7.39 -18.09 -0.24
C ILE A 181 -8.44 -18.49 0.81
N PRO A 182 -8.18 -18.30 2.11
CA PRO A 182 -9.15 -18.68 3.13
C PRO A 182 -10.40 -17.82 3.03
N THR A 183 -11.55 -18.48 3.09
CA THR A 183 -12.87 -17.85 3.18
C THR A 183 -13.31 -17.64 4.63
N TRP A 184 -12.62 -18.26 5.59
CA TRP A 184 -12.89 -18.15 7.02
C TRP A 184 -11.63 -18.37 7.86
N SER A 185 -11.66 -17.97 9.14
CA SER A 185 -10.56 -18.11 10.09
C SER A 185 -11.07 -18.44 11.50
N PRO A 186 -10.39 -19.28 12.29
CA PRO A 186 -10.71 -19.48 13.71
C PRO A 186 -10.70 -18.18 14.53
N MET A 187 -9.90 -17.19 14.11
CA MET A 187 -9.90 -15.85 14.71
C MET A 187 -11.26 -15.15 14.54
N ALA A 188 -11.98 -15.42 13.45
CA ALA A 188 -13.31 -14.86 13.24
C ALA A 188 -14.31 -15.40 14.27
N ASP A 189 -14.29 -16.71 14.54
CA ASP A 189 -15.14 -17.33 15.54
C ASP A 189 -14.86 -16.77 16.95
N TYR A 190 -13.58 -16.52 17.27
CA TYR A 190 -13.18 -15.91 18.54
C TYR A 190 -13.77 -14.50 18.71
N TYR A 191 -13.67 -13.62 17.70
CA TYR A 191 -14.22 -12.26 17.79
C TYR A 191 -15.75 -12.23 17.76
N ILE A 192 -16.38 -13.06 16.93
CA ILE A 192 -17.83 -13.12 16.79
C ILE A 192 -18.48 -13.70 18.06
N SER A 193 -17.86 -14.70 18.70
CA SER A 193 -18.39 -15.29 19.92
C SER A 193 -18.41 -14.31 21.10
N GLN A 194 -17.36 -13.50 21.27
CA GLN A 194 -17.33 -12.41 22.27
C GLN A 194 -18.45 -11.39 22.03
N GLU A 195 -18.64 -10.97 20.77
CA GLU A 195 -19.72 -10.03 20.43
C GLU A 195 -21.12 -10.63 20.71
N ILE A 196 -21.34 -11.90 20.35
CA ILE A 196 -22.60 -12.61 20.63
C ILE A 196 -22.85 -12.74 22.14
N ALA A 197 -21.78 -12.92 22.93
CA ALA A 197 -21.85 -12.95 24.39
C ALA A 197 -22.14 -11.57 25.01
N GLY A 198 -22.11 -10.49 24.21
CA GLY A 198 -22.25 -9.12 24.69
C GLY A 198 -21.01 -8.60 25.42
N GLU A 199 -19.87 -9.26 25.22
CA GLU A 199 -18.57 -8.87 25.78
C GLU A 199 -17.90 -7.80 24.90
N ASN A 200 -16.93 -7.09 25.46
CA ASN A 200 -16.06 -6.24 24.64
C ASN A 200 -15.16 -7.14 23.79
N VAL A 201 -15.20 -6.97 22.47
CA VAL A 201 -14.38 -7.78 21.55
C VAL A 201 -12.91 -7.39 21.68
N GLU A 202 -12.12 -8.22 22.35
CA GLU A 202 -10.69 -8.07 22.52
C GLU A 202 -9.92 -8.78 21.40
N PRO A 203 -8.78 -8.22 20.96
CA PRO A 203 -7.93 -8.83 19.94
C PRO A 203 -7.32 -10.16 20.45
N ILE A 204 -6.90 -11.02 19.52
CA ILE A 204 -6.08 -12.18 19.86
C ILE A 204 -4.80 -11.74 20.58
N ASP A 205 -4.37 -12.55 21.54
CA ASP A 205 -3.19 -12.32 22.37
C ASP A 205 -1.97 -13.17 21.94
N THR A 206 -2.12 -13.94 20.86
CA THR A 206 -1.11 -14.87 20.37
C THR A 206 -1.24 -15.12 18.88
N LYS A 207 -0.11 -15.39 18.22
CA LYS A 207 -0.09 -15.94 16.85
C LYS A 207 0.04 -17.46 16.84
N LEU A 208 0.27 -18.09 17.97
CA LEU A 208 0.61 -19.51 18.05
C LEU A 208 -0.61 -20.38 17.68
N ASP A 209 -0.40 -21.42 16.87
CA ASP A 209 -1.41 -22.45 16.64
C ASP A 209 -1.33 -23.49 17.76
N TYR A 210 -2.22 -23.37 18.75
CA TYR A 210 -2.25 -24.30 19.88
C TYR A 210 -2.76 -25.71 19.53
N SER A 211 -3.37 -25.90 18.35
CA SER A 211 -3.99 -27.19 17.98
C SER A 211 -2.97 -28.30 17.68
N ILE A 212 -1.68 -27.96 17.54
CA ILE A 212 -0.61 -28.90 17.20
C ILE A 212 0.09 -29.51 18.42
N PHE A 213 -0.21 -29.05 19.64
CA PHE A 213 0.48 -29.46 20.85
C PHE A 213 -0.29 -30.56 21.60
N ASP A 214 0.43 -31.58 22.05
CA ASP A 214 -0.08 -32.61 22.97
C ASP A 214 0.19 -32.27 24.45
N TYR A 215 1.12 -31.33 24.70
CA TYR A 215 1.58 -30.94 26.04
C TYR A 215 2.17 -32.07 26.88
N GLU A 216 2.41 -33.25 26.29
CA GLU A 216 3.09 -34.38 26.91
C GLU A 216 4.55 -34.45 26.45
N THR A 217 4.77 -34.38 25.13
CA THR A 217 6.11 -34.37 24.54
C THR A 217 6.39 -33.09 23.77
N PHE A 218 5.37 -32.36 23.33
CA PHE A 218 5.54 -31.11 22.59
C PHE A 218 4.51 -30.06 22.98
N GLY A 219 4.99 -28.88 23.37
CA GLY A 219 4.14 -27.77 23.79
C GLY A 219 4.82 -26.43 23.63
N ALA A 220 4.01 -25.37 23.48
CA ALA A 220 4.48 -24.00 23.55
C ALA A 220 3.39 -23.08 24.10
N SER A 221 3.82 -21.93 24.62
CA SER A 221 2.94 -20.87 25.14
C SER A 221 3.45 -19.50 24.71
N SER A 222 2.53 -18.59 24.41
CA SER A 222 2.91 -17.20 24.18
C SER A 222 3.43 -16.56 25.47
N VAL A 223 4.48 -15.74 25.34
CA VAL A 223 5.14 -15.00 26.43
C VAL A 223 4.92 -13.51 26.21
N ALA A 224 5.11 -13.03 24.98
CA ALA A 224 4.82 -11.65 24.61
C ALA A 224 4.33 -11.55 23.16
N HIS A 225 3.30 -10.73 22.97
CA HIS A 225 2.64 -10.55 21.68
C HIS A 225 2.57 -9.08 21.28
N SER A 226 2.83 -8.82 20.00
CA SER A 226 2.51 -7.54 19.37
C SER A 226 2.10 -7.73 17.91
N SER A 227 1.73 -6.66 17.20
CA SER A 227 1.45 -6.74 15.76
C SER A 227 2.67 -7.13 14.91
N VAL A 228 3.89 -6.92 15.42
CA VAL A 228 5.16 -7.12 14.69
C VAL A 228 6.09 -8.13 15.36
N SER A 229 5.65 -8.80 16.43
CA SER A 229 6.46 -9.79 17.14
C SER A 229 5.62 -10.84 17.86
N GLU A 230 6.20 -12.01 18.09
CA GLU A 230 5.69 -13.08 18.96
C GLU A 230 6.88 -13.72 19.67
N GLU A 231 6.92 -13.63 21.00
CA GLU A 231 7.83 -14.41 21.82
C GLU A 231 7.07 -15.58 22.43
N ILE A 232 7.62 -16.79 22.30
CA ILE A 232 7.04 -17.99 22.88
C ILE A 232 8.06 -18.71 23.75
N TYR A 233 7.57 -19.38 24.78
CA TYR A 233 8.26 -20.49 25.42
C TYR A 233 7.88 -21.77 24.67
N TYR A 234 8.84 -22.66 24.45
CA TYR A 234 8.59 -23.99 23.90
C TYR A 234 9.24 -25.08 24.74
N PHE A 235 8.62 -26.25 24.73
CA PHE A 235 9.16 -27.52 25.21
C PHE A 235 9.04 -28.55 24.09
N ASN A 236 10.17 -29.17 23.75
CA ASN A 236 10.27 -30.25 22.78
C ASN A 236 11.01 -31.44 23.41
N GLY A 237 10.26 -32.39 23.94
CA GLY A 237 10.76 -33.64 24.51
C GLY A 237 11.22 -34.68 23.47
N GLU A 238 11.00 -34.43 22.18
CA GLU A 238 11.42 -35.33 21.11
C GLU A 238 12.91 -35.21 20.81
N SER A 239 13.49 -36.29 20.25
CA SER A 239 14.92 -36.30 19.86
C SER A 239 15.22 -35.50 18.59
N THR A 240 14.20 -35.03 17.89
CA THR A 240 14.31 -34.28 16.64
C THR A 240 13.64 -32.90 16.75
N PRO A 241 14.06 -31.92 15.94
CA PRO A 241 13.36 -30.64 15.87
C PRO A 241 11.88 -30.81 15.52
N GLN A 242 11.01 -30.08 16.21
CA GLN A 242 9.57 -30.08 15.97
C GLN A 242 9.11 -28.74 15.41
N ALA A 243 8.08 -28.77 14.59
CA ALA A 243 7.58 -27.59 13.89
C ALA A 243 6.56 -26.83 14.75
N VAL A 244 6.88 -25.58 15.10
CA VAL A 244 5.91 -24.63 15.67
C VAL A 244 5.27 -23.85 14.53
N VAL A 245 3.94 -23.79 14.51
CA VAL A 245 3.16 -23.08 13.48
C VAL A 245 2.53 -21.82 14.07
N PHE A 246 2.60 -20.72 13.33
CA PHE A 246 1.96 -19.46 13.67
C PHE A 246 0.81 -19.16 12.71
N ASN A 247 -0.36 -18.78 13.21
CA ASN A 247 -1.55 -18.32 12.49
C ASN A 247 -1.34 -16.94 11.84
N HIS A 248 -0.30 -16.83 11.03
CA HIS A 248 0.07 -15.64 10.27
C HIS A 248 0.75 -16.08 8.97
N PHE A 249 0.34 -15.51 7.84
CA PHE A 249 0.93 -15.85 6.54
C PHE A 249 2.41 -15.49 6.50
N TYR A 250 3.22 -16.33 5.87
CA TYR A 250 4.61 -15.99 5.63
C TYR A 250 4.71 -14.89 4.56
N TYR A 251 5.54 -13.88 4.83
CA TYR A 251 6.03 -12.93 3.83
C TYR A 251 7.40 -12.37 4.24
N PRO A 252 8.18 -11.81 3.29
CA PRO A 252 9.55 -11.39 3.56
C PRO A 252 9.63 -10.24 4.58
N GLY A 253 10.56 -10.36 5.53
CA GLY A 253 10.82 -9.39 6.60
C GLY A 253 10.59 -9.95 8.00
N TRP A 254 9.90 -11.09 8.13
CA TRP A 254 9.87 -11.85 9.38
C TRP A 254 11.18 -12.62 9.58
N ASN A 255 11.71 -12.59 10.80
CA ASN A 255 12.88 -13.33 11.25
C ASN A 255 12.56 -14.09 12.54
N ALA A 256 13.20 -15.23 12.76
CA ALA A 256 13.06 -16.02 13.98
C ALA A 256 14.40 -16.23 14.67
N TYR A 257 14.41 -16.16 16.01
CA TYR A 257 15.62 -16.28 16.83
C TYR A 257 15.34 -17.10 18.08
N LEU A 258 16.24 -18.03 18.43
CA LEU A 258 16.30 -18.58 19.78
C LEU A 258 16.89 -17.53 20.73
N LEU A 259 16.31 -17.42 21.92
CA LEU A 259 16.76 -16.50 22.97
C LEU A 259 17.55 -17.25 24.06
N ASP A 260 18.39 -16.52 24.80
CA ASP A 260 19.11 -17.04 25.98
C ASP A 260 18.25 -17.09 27.26
N GLY A 261 16.99 -16.67 27.18
CA GLY A 261 16.01 -16.70 28.26
C GLY A 261 14.75 -15.91 27.89
N GLU A 262 13.82 -15.81 28.85
CA GLU A 262 12.62 -14.96 28.73
C GLU A 262 13.02 -13.50 28.54
N HIS A 263 12.50 -12.87 27.48
CA HIS A 263 12.88 -11.52 27.03
C HIS A 263 14.41 -11.36 26.81
N GLY A 264 15.07 -12.47 26.54
CA GLY A 264 16.51 -12.58 26.42
C GLY A 264 17.06 -11.95 25.14
N ARG A 265 18.37 -12.07 24.97
CA ARG A 265 19.06 -11.66 23.76
C ARG A 265 18.86 -12.70 22.67
N ARG A 266 18.81 -12.22 21.42
CA ARG A 266 18.77 -13.07 20.23
C ARG A 266 20.11 -13.78 20.09
N VAL A 267 20.11 -15.11 20.16
CA VAL A 267 21.34 -15.92 20.13
C VAL A 267 21.55 -16.58 18.78
N THR A 268 20.55 -17.32 18.30
CA THR A 268 20.67 -18.15 17.09
C THR A 268 19.52 -17.86 16.14
N PRO A 269 19.78 -17.38 14.91
CA PRO A 269 18.74 -17.26 13.91
C PRO A 269 18.25 -18.64 13.48
N VAL A 270 16.94 -18.79 13.35
CA VAL A 270 16.29 -20.02 12.88
C VAL A 270 15.52 -19.69 11.60
N PRO A 271 15.59 -20.53 10.55
CA PRO A 271 14.83 -20.28 9.33
C PRO A 271 13.33 -20.37 9.60
N ILE A 272 12.57 -19.45 9.01
CA ILE A 272 11.13 -19.56 8.88
C ILE A 272 10.84 -20.21 7.52
N VAL A 273 10.03 -21.25 7.51
CA VAL A 273 9.59 -21.93 6.30
C VAL A 273 8.08 -21.75 6.19
N PRO A 274 7.54 -21.41 4.99
CA PRO A 274 6.11 -21.46 4.76
C PRO A 274 5.57 -22.88 4.99
N GLU A 275 4.43 -22.98 5.64
CA GLU A 275 3.76 -24.24 5.95
C GLU A 275 3.65 -25.14 4.71
N ALA A 276 4.30 -26.31 4.76
CA ALA A 276 4.41 -27.21 3.62
C ALA A 276 3.12 -28.02 3.39
N THR A 277 2.53 -28.52 4.47
CA THR A 277 1.38 -29.44 4.49
C THR A 277 0.04 -28.73 4.35
N GLY A 278 -0.05 -27.47 4.80
CA GLY A 278 -1.26 -26.65 4.70
C GLY A 278 -1.44 -25.95 3.36
N THR A 279 -2.56 -25.26 3.25
CA THR A 279 -2.95 -24.41 2.10
C THR A 279 -2.65 -22.93 2.34
N LEU A 280 -2.39 -22.54 3.58
CA LEU A 280 -2.32 -21.13 3.99
C LEU A 280 -0.90 -20.55 3.97
N GLY A 281 0.15 -21.34 3.75
CA GLY A 281 1.53 -20.83 3.72
C GLY A 281 1.92 -20.08 5.00
N ARG A 282 1.41 -20.55 6.15
CA ARG A 282 1.66 -19.97 7.48
C ARG A 282 3.13 -20.02 7.86
N MET A 283 3.58 -19.14 8.76
CA MET A 283 4.94 -19.19 9.26
C MET A 283 5.16 -20.45 10.11
N THR A 284 6.20 -21.20 9.80
CA THR A 284 6.61 -22.39 10.55
C THR A 284 8.07 -22.30 10.93
N VAL A 285 8.39 -22.58 12.19
CA VAL A 285 9.76 -22.56 12.72
C VAL A 285 10.05 -23.88 13.41
N ALA A 286 11.17 -24.51 13.08
CA ALA A 286 11.60 -25.74 13.74
C ALA A 286 12.32 -25.41 15.05
N VAL A 287 11.77 -25.84 16.18
CA VAL A 287 12.40 -25.69 17.51
C VAL A 287 13.22 -26.95 17.85
N PRO A 288 14.45 -26.81 18.36
CA PRO A 288 15.30 -27.96 18.67
C PRO A 288 14.77 -28.75 19.88
N PRO A 289 15.26 -29.98 20.11
CA PRO A 289 15.01 -30.72 21.35
C PRO A 289 15.38 -29.92 22.61
N GLY A 290 14.62 -30.10 23.67
CA GLY A 290 14.72 -29.37 24.94
C GLY A 290 13.70 -28.26 25.07
N GLU A 291 13.92 -27.38 26.05
CA GLU A 291 13.10 -26.20 26.31
C GLU A 291 13.86 -24.91 25.98
N GLY A 292 13.12 -23.85 25.69
CA GLY A 292 13.72 -22.55 25.41
C GLY A 292 12.70 -21.51 24.99
N TYR A 293 13.22 -20.38 24.54
CA TYR A 293 12.42 -19.24 24.09
C TYR A 293 12.73 -18.95 22.62
N LEU A 294 11.67 -18.68 21.85
CA LEU A 294 11.76 -18.34 20.44
C LEU A 294 11.08 -17.00 20.21
N LEU A 295 11.78 -16.08 19.57
CA LEU A 295 11.25 -14.79 19.11
C LEU A 295 11.04 -14.81 17.60
N LEU A 296 9.80 -14.58 17.19
CA LEU A 296 9.42 -14.21 15.84
C LEU A 296 9.26 -12.69 15.77
N VAL A 297 9.92 -12.00 14.84
CA VAL A 297 9.89 -10.53 14.78
C VAL A 297 9.97 -10.03 13.33
N TYR A 298 9.20 -9.00 13.01
CA TYR A 298 9.24 -8.32 11.73
C TYR A 298 10.28 -7.20 11.75
N GLU A 299 11.19 -7.22 10.77
CA GLU A 299 12.30 -6.29 10.66
C GLU A 299 12.37 -5.65 9.28
N ASP A 300 13.17 -4.58 9.17
CA ASP A 300 13.36 -3.88 7.91
C ASP A 300 14.05 -4.77 6.87
N THR A 301 13.43 -4.85 5.70
CA THR A 301 13.99 -5.56 4.56
C THR A 301 15.03 -4.69 3.84
N LEU A 302 15.88 -5.33 3.03
CA LEU A 302 16.87 -4.60 2.21
C LEU A 302 16.22 -3.54 1.30
N PRO A 303 15.09 -3.81 0.60
CA PRO A 303 14.41 -2.78 -0.18
C PRO A 303 13.92 -1.60 0.65
N ARG A 304 13.39 -1.85 1.87
CA ARG A 304 12.92 -0.78 2.76
C ARG A 304 14.08 0.08 3.25
N THR A 305 15.18 -0.54 3.65
CA THR A 305 16.41 0.16 4.06
C THR A 305 17.00 0.98 2.92
N ALA A 306 17.12 0.40 1.72
CA ALA A 306 17.62 1.11 0.54
C ALA A 306 16.71 2.30 0.16
N GLY A 307 15.38 2.10 0.17
CA GLY A 307 14.41 3.16 -0.08
C GLY A 307 14.51 4.30 0.94
N GLY A 308 14.74 3.98 2.21
CA GLY A 308 14.99 4.97 3.27
C GLY A 308 16.26 5.80 2.99
N ILE A 309 17.37 5.14 2.65
CA ILE A 309 18.64 5.82 2.32
C ILE A 309 18.48 6.72 1.09
N ILE A 310 17.83 6.23 0.03
CA ILE A 310 17.58 7.02 -1.18
C ILE A 310 16.76 8.25 -0.83
N SER A 311 15.68 8.09 -0.06
CA SER A 311 14.80 9.20 0.33
C SER A 311 15.55 10.28 1.12
N ILE A 312 16.33 9.88 2.14
CA ILE A 312 17.13 10.82 2.94
C ILE A 312 18.19 11.51 2.07
N THR A 313 18.85 10.77 1.18
CA THR A 313 19.87 11.31 0.27
C THR A 313 19.26 12.34 -0.69
N THR A 314 18.11 12.03 -1.29
CA THR A 314 17.38 12.96 -2.16
C THR A 314 16.99 14.23 -1.41
N LEU A 315 16.44 14.11 -0.20
CA LEU A 315 16.10 15.27 0.62
C LEU A 315 17.33 16.13 0.95
N ALA A 316 18.44 15.51 1.30
CA ALA A 316 19.70 16.21 1.59
C ALA A 316 20.24 16.96 0.35
N ILE A 317 20.19 16.33 -0.83
CA ILE A 317 20.62 16.95 -2.10
C ILE A 317 19.71 18.14 -2.43
N LEU A 318 18.39 17.99 -2.32
CA LEU A 318 17.45 19.07 -2.61
C LEU A 318 17.61 20.25 -1.65
N ALA A 319 17.72 19.97 -0.34
CA ALA A 319 17.94 21.01 0.68
C ALA A 319 19.29 21.71 0.49
N GLY A 320 20.35 20.95 0.22
CA GLY A 320 21.69 21.49 -0.06
C GLY A 320 21.71 22.34 -1.33
N GLY A 321 21.06 21.88 -2.40
CA GLY A 321 20.93 22.63 -3.65
C GLY A 321 20.14 23.92 -3.49
N ALA A 322 19.02 23.88 -2.74
CA ALA A 322 18.24 25.07 -2.42
C ALA A 322 19.04 26.09 -1.59
N LEU A 323 19.74 25.61 -0.55
CA LEU A 323 20.60 26.46 0.28
C LEU A 323 21.73 27.09 -0.55
N PHE A 324 22.39 26.29 -1.39
CA PHE A 324 23.44 26.77 -2.28
C PHE A 324 22.90 27.85 -3.23
N ALA A 325 21.73 27.63 -3.84
CA ALA A 325 21.10 28.62 -4.72
C ALA A 325 20.80 29.95 -3.99
N VAL A 326 20.31 29.88 -2.76
CA VAL A 326 20.06 31.07 -1.92
C VAL A 326 21.36 31.80 -1.60
N LEU A 327 22.39 31.08 -1.16
CA LEU A 327 23.70 31.66 -0.81
C LEU A 327 24.41 32.26 -2.04
N TYR A 328 24.33 31.58 -3.19
CA TYR A 328 24.90 32.06 -4.44
C TYR A 328 24.23 33.36 -4.90
N ARG A 329 22.89 33.43 -4.89
CA ARG A 329 22.14 34.67 -5.22
C ARG A 329 22.50 35.83 -4.29
N ARG A 330 22.70 35.57 -3.00
CA ARG A 330 23.12 36.62 -2.03
C ARG A 330 24.53 37.13 -2.30
N ARG A 331 25.43 36.30 -2.82
CA ARG A 331 26.80 36.69 -3.16
C ARG A 331 26.88 37.48 -4.46
N THR A 332 26.08 37.14 -5.47
CA THR A 332 26.07 37.86 -6.75
C THR A 332 25.34 39.19 -6.73
N GLN A 333 24.53 39.45 -5.69
CA GLN A 333 23.89 40.76 -5.47
C GLN A 333 24.71 41.72 -4.58
N ARG A 334 25.87 41.30 -4.08
CA ARG A 334 26.85 42.16 -3.41
C ARG A 334 28.00 42.49 -4.36
#